data_AF-A0A674K9L0-F1
#
_entry.id   AF-A0A674K9L0-F1
#
_cell.length_a   1.000
_cell.length_b   1.000
_cell.length_c   1.000
_cell.angle_alpha   90.00
_cell.angle_beta   90.00
_cell.angle_gamma   90.00
#
_symmetry.space_group_name_H-M   'P 1'
#
loop_
_entity.id
_entity.type
_entity.pdbx_description
1 polymer ?
#
loop_
_entity_poly.entity_id
_entity_poly.type
_entity_poly.pdbx_seq_one_letter_code
_entity_poly.pdbx_strand_id
1 'polypeptide(L)'
;MPEEIELEMAKIQRLREVLVRRESELRFMMDDMQLCKDIMNLKQELQNLVAIPEKEKTKMQKQREDELIQKIHKLVQKRDFLVDDAEVERLREQEEDKEMAEFLRIKLKPLDKVTRSPASEFNI
;
A
#
# COMPACT_ATOMS: atom_id res chain seq x y z
N MET A 1 32.95 18.97 -5.82
CA MET A 1 33.28 19.27 -4.40
C MET A 1 32.53 18.32 -3.49
N PRO A 2 32.97 18.03 -2.25
CA PRO A 2 32.27 17.12 -1.33
C PRO A 2 30.76 17.41 -1.15
N GLU A 3 30.38 18.69 -1.15
CA GLU A 3 28.98 19.15 -1.03
C GLU A 3 28.09 18.74 -2.21
N GLU A 4 28.63 18.66 -3.44
CA GLU A 4 27.89 18.19 -4.62
C GLU A 4 27.60 16.68 -4.52
N ILE A 5 28.55 15.92 -3.97
CA ILE A 5 28.40 14.48 -3.76
C ILE A 5 27.33 14.22 -2.70
N GLU A 6 27.34 14.96 -1.59
CA GLU A 6 26.32 14.88 -0.53
C GLU A 6 24.92 15.20 -1.07
N LEU A 7 24.80 16.23 -1.92
CA LEU A 7 23.54 16.60 -2.55
C LEU A 7 23.01 15.50 -3.48
N GLU A 8 23.86 14.90 -4.31
CA GLU A 8 23.47 13.79 -5.19
C GLU A 8 23.11 12.53 -4.39
N MET A 9 23.82 12.23 -3.30
CA MET A 9 23.46 11.13 -2.40
C MET A 9 22.07 11.32 -1.77
N ALA A 10 21.74 12.54 -1.33
CA ALA A 10 20.42 12.86 -0.81
C ALA A 10 19.30 12.65 -1.86
N LYS A 11 19.56 13.05 -3.12
CA LYS A 11 18.63 12.80 -4.24
C LYS A 11 18.42 11.30 -4.50
N ILE A 12 19.51 10.51 -4.51
CA ILE A 12 19.46 9.06 -4.71
C ILE A 12 18.66 8.39 -3.59
N GLN A 13 18.90 8.78 -2.34
CA GLN A 13 18.19 8.22 -1.19
C GLN A 13 16.68 8.49 -1.28
N ARG A 14 16.29 9.72 -1.62
CA ARG A 14 14.88 10.08 -1.84
C ARG A 14 14.25 9.28 -2.99
N LEU A 15 14.96 9.13 -4.10
CA LEU A 15 14.46 8.33 -5.23
C LEU A 15 14.26 6.87 -4.83
N ARG A 16 15.19 6.30 -4.06
CA ARG A 16 15.10 4.94 -3.54
C ARG A 16 13.86 4.77 -2.65
N GLU A 17 13.58 5.71 -1.76
CA GLU A 17 12.40 5.66 -0.90
C GLU A 17 11.10 5.63 -1.72
N VAL A 18 10.98 6.52 -2.72
CA VAL A 18 9.83 6.52 -3.64
C VAL A 18 9.67 5.18 -4.36
N LEU A 19 10.77 4.60 -4.85
CA LEU A 19 10.74 3.32 -5.54
C LEU A 19 10.32 2.17 -4.63
N VAL A 20 10.81 2.14 -3.38
CA VAL A 20 10.44 1.11 -2.40
C VAL A 20 8.96 1.17 -2.04
N ARG A 21 8.40 2.38 -1.84
CA ARG A 21 6.97 2.57 -1.61
C ARG A 21 6.14 2.06 -2.79
N ARG A 22 6.54 2.45 -4.02
CA ARG A 22 5.89 1.98 -5.25
C ARG A 22 5.97 0.46 -5.42
N GLU A 23 7.09 -0.15 -5.08
CA GLU A 23 7.22 -1.61 -5.07
C GLU A 23 6.23 -2.24 -4.06
N SER A 24 6.08 -1.65 -2.88
CA SER A 24 5.12 -2.08 -1.87
C SER A 24 3.69 -2.04 -2.40
N GLU A 25 3.26 -0.92 -2.99
CA GLU A 25 1.95 -0.78 -3.64
C GLU A 25 1.71 -1.87 -4.70
N LEU A 26 2.72 -2.12 -5.55
CA LEU A 26 2.64 -3.14 -6.59
C LEU A 26 2.48 -4.54 -6.01
N ARG A 27 3.14 -4.86 -4.89
CA ARG A 27 2.99 -6.15 -4.20
C ARG A 27 1.57 -6.32 -3.64
N PHE A 28 1.00 -5.30 -3.00
CA PHE A 28 -0.40 -5.34 -2.55
C PHE A 28 -1.37 -5.59 -3.72
N MET A 29 -1.18 -4.92 -4.86
CA MET A 29 -2.01 -5.14 -6.05
C MET A 29 -1.84 -6.54 -6.66
N MET A 30 -0.62 -7.07 -6.68
CA MET A 30 -0.37 -8.44 -7.15
C MET A 30 -1.05 -9.48 -6.26
N ASP A 31 -0.98 -9.30 -4.95
CA ASP A 31 -1.62 -10.19 -3.98
C ASP A 31 -3.16 -10.13 -4.09
N ASP A 32 -3.76 -8.93 -4.22
CA ASP A 32 -5.21 -8.78 -4.44
C ASP A 32 -5.65 -9.43 -5.75
N MET A 33 -4.87 -9.26 -6.83
CA MET A 33 -5.15 -9.90 -8.12
C MET A 33 -5.15 -11.42 -8.01
N GLN A 34 -4.19 -12.00 -7.27
CA GLN A 34 -4.12 -13.45 -7.07
C GLN A 34 -5.30 -13.96 -6.23
N LEU A 35 -5.65 -13.25 -5.15
CA LEU A 35 -6.84 -13.57 -4.35
C LEU A 35 -8.12 -13.51 -5.18
N CYS A 36 -8.28 -12.47 -6.00
CA CYS A 36 -9.43 -12.32 -6.89
C CYS A 36 -9.53 -13.48 -7.88
N LYS A 37 -8.41 -13.89 -8.49
CA LYS A 37 -8.35 -15.03 -9.41
C LYS A 37 -8.78 -16.33 -8.72
N ASP A 38 -8.26 -16.59 -7.52
CA ASP A 38 -8.59 -17.81 -6.78
C ASP A 38 -10.06 -17.83 -6.33
N ILE A 39 -10.59 -16.69 -5.87
CA ILE A 39 -12.01 -16.52 -5.55
C ILE A 39 -12.88 -16.76 -6.79
N MET A 40 -12.52 -16.20 -7.94
CA MET A 40 -13.28 -16.38 -9.19
C MET A 40 -13.34 -17.84 -9.62
N ASN A 41 -12.21 -18.56 -9.55
CA ASN A 41 -12.16 -19.99 -9.88
C ASN A 41 -13.08 -20.82 -8.97
N LEU A 42 -13.02 -20.58 -7.66
CA LEU A 42 -13.88 -21.28 -6.69
C LEU A 42 -15.35 -20.93 -6.86
N LYS A 43 -15.67 -19.66 -7.14
CA LYS A 43 -17.05 -19.23 -7.43
C LYS A 43 -17.59 -19.90 -8.69
N GLN A 44 -16.77 -20.05 -9.73
CA GLN A 44 -17.17 -20.73 -10.96
C GLN A 44 -17.48 -22.21 -10.70
N GLU A 45 -16.64 -22.89 -9.90
CA GLU A 45 -16.89 -24.28 -9.49
C GLU A 45 -18.19 -24.39 -8.67
N LEU A 46 -18.40 -23.48 -7.72
CA LEU A 46 -19.60 -23.45 -6.89
C LEU A 46 -20.86 -23.21 -7.73
N GLN A 47 -20.82 -22.29 -8.70
CA GLN A 47 -21.93 -22.02 -9.61
C GLN A 47 -22.35 -23.28 -10.39
N ASN A 48 -21.39 -24.09 -10.82
CA ASN A 48 -21.68 -25.34 -11.53
C ASN A 48 -22.41 -26.35 -10.63
N LEU A 49 -22.08 -26.41 -9.35
CA LEU A 49 -22.77 -27.29 -8.39
C LEU A 49 -24.16 -26.76 -8.04
N VAL A 50 -24.28 -25.45 -7.79
CA VAL A 50 -25.55 -24.80 -7.45
C VAL A 50 -26.56 -24.88 -8.59
N ALA A 51 -26.10 -24.96 -9.85
CA ALA A 51 -26.95 -25.17 -11.02
C ALA A 51 -27.64 -26.54 -11.05
N ILE A 52 -27.14 -27.54 -10.29
CA ILE A 52 -27.74 -28.87 -10.20
C ILE A 52 -28.96 -28.79 -9.27
N PRO A 53 -30.15 -29.28 -9.69
CA PRO A 53 -31.31 -29.33 -8.82
C PRO A 53 -31.04 -30.11 -7.52
N GLU A 54 -31.54 -29.61 -6.38
CA GLU A 54 -31.24 -30.16 -5.05
C GLU A 54 -31.65 -31.64 -4.87
N LYS A 55 -32.66 -32.09 -5.62
CA LYS A 55 -33.13 -33.49 -5.65
C LYS A 55 -32.17 -34.43 -6.39
N GLU A 56 -31.35 -33.89 -7.28
CA GLU A 56 -30.40 -34.62 -8.13
C GLU A 56 -28.97 -34.55 -7.58
N LYS A 57 -28.71 -33.67 -6.61
CA LYS A 57 -27.40 -33.59 -5.94
C LYS A 57 -27.11 -34.81 -5.07
N THR A 58 -25.96 -35.39 -5.33
CA THR A 58 -25.33 -36.40 -4.46
C THR A 58 -24.87 -35.78 -3.14
N LYS A 59 -24.69 -36.62 -2.11
CA LYS A 59 -24.11 -36.18 -0.82
C LYS A 59 -22.72 -35.55 -0.98
N MET A 60 -21.89 -36.10 -1.88
CA MET A 60 -20.56 -35.55 -2.15
C MET A 60 -20.63 -34.15 -2.77
N GLN A 61 -21.57 -33.89 -3.67
CA GLN A 61 -21.76 -32.56 -4.26
C GLN A 61 -22.17 -31.54 -3.20
N LYS A 62 -23.09 -31.90 -2.29
CA LYS A 62 -23.48 -31.02 -1.19
C LYS A 62 -22.31 -30.69 -0.26
N GLN A 63 -21.54 -31.72 0.12
CA GLN A 63 -20.33 -31.52 0.93
C GLN A 63 -19.31 -30.62 0.20
N ARG A 64 -19.15 -30.79 -1.11
CA ARG A 64 -18.26 -29.95 -1.91
C ARG A 64 -18.74 -28.49 -1.98
N GLU A 65 -20.04 -28.23 -2.09
CA GLU A 65 -20.59 -26.87 -2.01
C GLU A 65 -20.21 -26.20 -0.68
N ASP A 66 -20.41 -26.89 0.44
CA ASP A 66 -20.06 -26.38 1.77
C ASP A 66 -18.56 -26.07 1.87
N GLU A 67 -17.70 -26.97 1.37
CA GLU A 67 -16.25 -26.75 1.32
C GLU A 67 -15.86 -25.52 0.48
N LEU A 68 -16.49 -25.34 -0.69
CA LEU A 68 -16.22 -24.22 -1.57
C LEU A 68 -16.64 -22.90 -0.93
N ILE A 69 -17.82 -22.86 -0.31
CA ILE A 69 -18.32 -21.69 0.42
C ILE A 69 -17.34 -21.32 1.54
N GLN A 70 -16.88 -22.28 2.34
CA GLN A 70 -15.91 -22.03 3.40
C GLN A 70 -14.56 -21.52 2.86
N LYS A 71 -14.06 -22.07 1.74
CA LYS A 71 -12.82 -21.60 1.12
C LYS A 71 -12.95 -20.18 0.57
N ILE A 72 -14.05 -19.88 -0.12
CA ILE A 72 -14.34 -18.53 -0.64
C ILE A 72 -14.40 -17.55 0.53
N HIS A 73 -15.10 -17.87 1.61
CA HIS A 73 -15.19 -17.01 2.80
C HIS A 73 -13.80 -16.70 3.38
N LYS A 74 -12.94 -17.72 3.54
CA LYS A 74 -11.56 -17.52 4.04
C LYS A 74 -10.73 -16.61 3.13
N LEU A 75 -10.86 -16.74 1.80
CA LEU A 75 -10.14 -15.88 0.86
C LEU A 75 -10.67 -14.44 0.88
N VAL A 76 -11.99 -14.25 1.01
CA VAL A 76 -12.58 -12.92 1.19
C VAL A 76 -12.05 -12.28 2.47
N GLN A 77 -12.04 -13.00 3.59
CA GLN A 77 -11.44 -12.49 4.84
C GLN A 77 -9.97 -12.13 4.67
N LYS A 78 -9.18 -12.95 3.99
CA LYS A 78 -7.77 -12.65 3.71
C LYS A 78 -7.62 -11.37 2.87
N ARG A 79 -8.54 -11.15 1.92
CA ARG A 79 -8.56 -9.92 1.11
C ARG A 79 -8.95 -8.70 1.94
N ASP A 80 -9.90 -8.84 2.87
CA ASP A 80 -10.27 -7.75 3.79
C ASP A 80 -9.05 -7.32 4.61
N PHE A 81 -8.29 -8.28 5.17
CA PHE A 81 -7.04 -7.97 5.87
C PHE A 81 -5.98 -7.29 4.98
N LEU A 82 -5.86 -7.70 3.72
CA LEU A 82 -4.93 -7.08 2.78
C LEU A 82 -5.26 -5.59 2.55
N VAL A 83 -6.55 -5.24 2.51
CA VAL A 83 -7.00 -3.85 2.38
C VAL A 83 -6.67 -3.05 3.65
N ASP A 84 -6.92 -3.63 4.82
CA ASP A 84 -6.59 -3.00 6.10
C ASP A 84 -5.08 -2.75 6.23
N ASP A 85 -4.25 -3.74 5.87
CA ASP A 85 -2.78 -3.63 5.90
C ASP A 85 -2.27 -2.54 4.94
N ALA A 86 -2.85 -2.46 3.73
CA ALA A 86 -2.50 -1.42 2.75
C ALA A 86 -2.86 -0.01 3.25
N GLU A 87 -3.99 0.15 3.94
CA GLU A 87 -4.39 1.43 4.52
C GLU A 87 -3.48 1.83 5.69
N VAL A 88 -3.08 0.87 6.54
CA VAL A 88 -2.11 1.12 7.62
C VAL A 88 -0.78 1.60 7.04
N GLU A 89 -0.29 0.96 5.97
CA GLU A 89 0.96 1.36 5.34
C GLU A 89 0.86 2.76 4.72
N ARG A 90 -0.25 3.07 4.04
CA ARG A 90 -0.51 4.41 3.49
C ARG A 90 -0.50 5.50 4.58
N LEU A 91 -1.10 5.22 5.74
CA LEU A 91 -1.11 6.16 6.87
C LEU A 91 0.28 6.35 7.47
N ARG A 92 1.08 5.28 7.57
CA ARG A 92 2.48 5.33 8.02
C ARG A 92 3.30 6.23 7.10
N GLU A 93 3.26 6.02 5.79
CA GLU A 93 4.01 6.81 4.81
C GLU A 93 3.66 8.31 4.89
N GLN A 94 2.38 8.63 5.12
CA GLN A 94 1.95 10.02 5.32
C GLN A 94 2.50 10.64 6.61
N GLU A 95 2.64 9.86 7.67
CA GLU A 95 3.22 10.34 8.92
C GLU A 95 4.73 10.56 8.80
N GLU A 96 5.44 9.63 8.16
CA GLU A 96 6.88 9.77 7.85
C GLU A 96 7.16 11.05 7.04
N ASP A 97 6.32 11.35 6.04
CA ASP A 97 6.47 12.54 5.22
C ASP A 97 6.21 13.84 6.03
N LYS A 98 5.27 13.81 6.98
CA LYS A 98 5.03 14.95 7.90
C LYS A 98 6.19 15.16 8.84
N GLU A 99 6.69 14.10 9.47
CA GLU A 99 7.85 14.16 10.38
C GLU A 99 9.08 14.71 9.66
N MET A 100 9.33 14.25 8.42
CA MET A 100 10.42 14.75 7.59
C MET A 100 10.25 16.24 7.26
N ALA A 101 9.05 16.66 6.85
CA ALA A 101 8.76 18.07 6.55
C ALA A 101 8.92 18.96 7.80
N GLU A 102 8.47 18.48 8.96
CA GLU A 102 8.64 19.19 10.23
C GLU A 102 10.12 19.26 10.65
N PHE A 103 10.87 18.17 10.52
CA PHE A 103 12.30 18.14 10.79
C PHE A 103 13.05 19.16 9.95
N LEU A 104 12.79 19.19 8.63
CA LEU A 104 13.38 20.17 7.72
C LEU A 104 12.99 21.60 8.11
N ARG A 105 11.71 21.85 8.44
CA ARG A 105 11.26 23.16 8.92
C ARG A 105 12.01 23.60 10.19
N ILE A 106 12.20 22.71 11.15
CA ILE A 106 12.89 23.01 12.42
C ILE A 106 14.39 23.27 12.17
N LYS A 107 15.04 22.47 11.31
CA LYS A 107 16.47 22.59 11.00
C LYS A 107 16.81 23.76 10.07
N LEU A 108 15.88 24.20 9.22
CA LEU A 108 16.07 25.30 8.27
C LEU A 108 15.63 26.68 8.82
N LYS A 109 14.73 26.74 9.82
CA LYS A 109 14.37 27.99 10.52
C LYS A 109 15.58 28.83 11.04
N PRO A 110 16.70 28.23 11.49
CA PRO A 110 17.90 28.99 11.86
C PRO A 110 18.61 29.66 10.68
N LEU A 111 18.45 29.20 9.44
CA LEU A 111 19.10 29.76 8.25
C LEU A 111 18.40 31.01 7.70
N ASP A 112 17.08 31.13 7.88
CA ASP A 112 16.31 32.34 7.47
C ASP A 112 16.72 33.60 8.26
N LYS A 113 17.30 33.43 9.45
CA LYS A 113 17.84 34.54 10.25
C LYS A 113 19.25 34.94 9.84
N VAL A 114 19.98 34.08 9.12
CA VAL A 114 21.36 34.33 8.66
C VAL A 114 21.39 34.95 7.26
N THR A 115 20.36 34.73 6.43
CA THR A 115 20.26 35.30 5.08
C THR A 115 19.59 36.67 5.02
N ARG A 116 19.05 37.20 6.13
CA ARG A 116 18.70 38.63 6.23
C ARG A 116 19.99 39.44 6.35
N SER A 117 20.59 39.80 5.21
CA SER A 117 21.64 40.81 5.17
C SER A 117 21.11 42.13 5.77
N PRO A 118 21.89 42.87 6.57
CA PRO A 118 21.50 44.17 7.13
C PRO A 118 21.37 45.30 6.08
N ALA A 119 21.42 44.97 4.79
CA ALA A 119 21.34 45.93 3.70
C ALA A 119 19.92 46.41 3.37
N SER A 120 18.87 45.86 4.01
CA SER A 120 17.48 46.29 3.81
C SER A 120 16.96 47.32 4.82
N GLU A 121 17.80 47.80 5.74
CA GLU A 121 17.40 48.81 6.75
C GLU A 121 17.73 50.27 6.37
N PHE A 122 18.29 50.53 5.18
CA PHE A 122 18.48 51.90 4.68
C PHE A 122 17.78 52.10 3.33
N ASN A 123 16.47 52.32 3.36
CA ASN A 123 15.80 53.12 2.34
C ASN A 123 15.32 54.40 3.02
N ILE A 124 16.08 55.48 2.82
CA ILE A 124 15.61 56.87 3.00
C ILE A 124 14.94 57.27 1.69
#